data_AF-A0A803PD45-F1
#
_entry.id   AF-A0A803PD45-F1
#
_cell.length_a   1.000
_cell.length_b   1.000
_cell.length_c   1.000
_cell.angle_alpha   90.00
_cell.angle_beta   90.00
_cell.angle_gamma   90.00
#
_symmetry.space_group_name_H-M   'P 1'
#
loop_
_entity.id
_entity.type
_entity.pdbx_description
1 polymer ?
#
loop_
_entity_poly.entity_id
_entity_poly.type
_entity_poly.pdbx_seq_one_letter_code
_entity_poly.pdbx_strand_id
1 'polypeptide(L)' 'MNTSAGASSKQKAGASQSSETSSKRKRGVFQKELQHMMYGFGDDPNPLPESVALMEDIVVEYITDLVISF' A
#
# COMPACT_ATOMS: atom_id res chain seq x y z
N MET A 1 -26.07 -45.93 -3.46
CA MET A 1 -25.92 -44.50 -3.80
C MET A 1 -24.48 -44.10 -3.51
N ASN A 2 -23.64 -44.05 -4.54
CA ASN A 2 -22.28 -43.53 -4.44
C ASN A 2 -21.90 -42.79 -5.72
N THR A 3 -20.99 -41.83 -5.54
CA THR A 3 -20.10 -41.14 -6.52
C THR A 3 -20.55 -39.81 -7.17
N SER A 4 -19.89 -38.75 -6.67
CA SER A 4 -18.94 -37.86 -7.40
C SER A 4 -19.38 -36.45 -7.83
N ALA A 5 -18.34 -35.59 -7.90
CA ALA A 5 -18.27 -34.16 -8.28
C ALA A 5 -18.70 -33.17 -7.16
N GLY A 6 -17.86 -32.33 -6.54
CA GLY A 6 -16.53 -31.82 -6.91
C GLY A 6 -16.63 -30.58 -7.79
N ALA A 7 -16.43 -29.37 -7.24
CA ALA A 7 -15.73 -28.23 -7.86
C ALA A 7 -15.81 -26.93 -7.02
N SER A 8 -14.64 -26.31 -6.85
CA SER A 8 -14.32 -24.86 -6.91
C SER A 8 -15.03 -23.87 -5.96
N SER A 9 -14.35 -22.91 -5.35
CA SER A 9 -13.27 -22.10 -5.92
C SER A 9 -12.35 -21.50 -4.86
N LYS A 10 -11.09 -21.94 -4.88
CA LYS A 10 -9.94 -21.22 -4.35
C LYS A 10 -9.59 -20.10 -5.33
N GLN A 11 -9.93 -18.85 -5.01
CA GLN A 11 -9.41 -17.70 -5.76
C GLN A 11 -8.14 -17.19 -5.09
N LYS A 12 -7.03 -17.64 -5.66
CA LYS A 12 -5.71 -17.04 -5.56
C LYS A 12 -5.69 -15.83 -6.50
N ALA A 13 -5.84 -14.62 -5.96
CA ALA A 13 -5.30 -13.43 -6.62
C ALA A 13 -3.78 -13.47 -6.36
N GLY A 14 -2.90 -13.56 -7.35
CA GLY A 14 -2.85 -12.72 -8.53
C GLY A 14 -1.80 -11.67 -8.23
N ALA A 15 -0.57 -11.95 -8.62
CA ALA A 15 0.62 -11.19 -8.26
C ALA A 15 0.55 -9.73 -8.73
N SER A 16 0.70 -8.79 -7.81
CA SER A 16 1.16 -7.44 -8.13
C SER A 16 2.68 -7.46 -8.08
N GLN A 17 3.32 -7.57 -9.24
CA GLN A 17 4.73 -7.24 -9.39
C GLN A 17 4.88 -5.75 -9.06
N SER A 18 5.22 -5.43 -7.82
CA SER A 18 5.68 -4.11 -7.45
C SER A 18 7.09 -3.94 -8.01
N SER A 19 7.14 -3.20 -9.11
CA SER A 19 8.29 -2.52 -9.72
C SER A 19 9.59 -2.61 -8.91
N GLU A 20 10.54 -3.39 -9.46
CA GLU A 20 11.95 -3.25 -9.18
C GLU A 20 12.41 -1.84 -9.57
N THR A 21 12.42 -0.93 -8.61
CA THR A 21 13.45 0.11 -8.54
C THR A 21 14.01 0.12 -7.12
N SER A 22 15.29 -0.21 -7.07
CA SER A 22 16.07 -0.42 -5.87
C SER A 22 16.41 0.91 -5.20
N SER A 23 15.58 1.30 -4.24
CA SER A 23 16.02 2.05 -3.06
C SER A 23 15.67 1.22 -1.84
N LYS A 24 16.65 0.45 -1.31
CA LYS A 24 16.54 -0.32 -0.05
C LYS A 24 16.53 0.60 1.20
N ARG A 25 16.10 1.85 1.02
CA ARG A 25 15.76 2.74 2.13
C ARG A 25 14.42 2.25 2.66
N LYS A 26 14.29 2.11 3.98
CA LYS A 26 13.11 1.55 4.65
C LYS A 26 11.84 2.12 4.02
N ARG A 27 11.16 1.38 3.14
CA ARG A 27 9.82 1.74 2.65
C ARG A 27 8.83 1.37 3.74
N GLY A 28 7.76 2.14 3.89
CA GLY A 28 6.73 1.86 4.89
C GLY A 28 7.07 2.30 6.31
N VAL A 29 7.90 3.34 6.48
CA VAL A 29 8.24 3.82 7.84
C VAL A 29 7.04 4.51 8.48
N PHE A 30 6.20 5.16 7.65
CA PHE A 30 5.07 5.97 8.10
C PHE A 30 3.71 5.39 7.72
N GLN A 31 3.64 4.20 7.11
CA GLN A 31 2.39 3.68 6.57
C GLN A 31 1.29 3.54 7.62
N LYS A 32 1.61 3.10 8.84
CA LYS A 32 0.62 2.96 9.90
C LYS A 32 0.11 4.33 10.35
N GLU A 33 1.00 5.28 10.56
CA GLU A 33 0.69 6.63 11.01
C GLU A 33 -0.12 7.38 9.94
N LEU A 34 0.25 7.19 8.67
CA LEU A 34 -0.41 7.80 7.53
C LEU A 34 -1.83 7.28 7.34
N GLN A 35 -2.08 5.98 7.56
CA GLN A 35 -3.46 5.45 7.59
C GLN A 35 -4.36 6.17 8.61
N HIS A 36 -3.85 6.38 9.84
CA HIS A 36 -4.61 7.08 10.88
C HIS A 36 -4.81 8.56 10.53
N MET A 37 -3.81 9.19 9.92
CA MET A 37 -3.89 10.57 9.48
C MET A 37 -4.91 10.73 8.34
N MET A 38 -4.86 9.86 7.32
CA MET A 38 -5.82 9.82 6.22
C MET A 38 -7.25 9.69 6.75
N TYR A 39 -7.49 8.76 7.68
CA TYR A 39 -8.79 8.65 8.35
C TYR A 39 -9.14 9.92 9.14
N GLY A 40 -8.18 10.53 9.84
CA GLY A 40 -8.37 11.80 10.54
C GLY A 40 -8.75 12.97 9.62
N PHE A 41 -8.39 12.90 8.34
CA PHE A 41 -8.79 13.84 7.29
C PHE A 41 -10.07 13.45 6.54
N GLY A 42 -10.70 12.33 6.90
CA GLY A 42 -11.99 11.89 6.38
C GLY A 42 -11.94 10.82 5.28
N ASP A 43 -10.78 10.23 5.00
CA ASP A 43 -10.66 9.08 4.10
C ASP A 43 -11.26 7.80 4.72
N ASP A 44 -11.34 6.75 3.91
CA ASP A 44 -11.76 5.42 4.35
C ASP A 44 -10.88 4.91 5.52
N PRO A 45 -11.47 4.30 6.57
CA PRO A 45 -10.72 3.79 7.72
C PRO A 45 -9.77 2.63 7.38
N ASN A 46 -9.93 1.99 6.22
CA ASN A 46 -9.08 0.94 5.69
C ASN A 46 -8.67 1.29 4.23
N PRO A 47 -7.81 2.31 4.05
CA PRO A 47 -7.41 2.75 2.73
C PRO A 47 -6.62 1.66 2.00
N LEU A 48 -6.63 1.72 0.67
CA LEU A 48 -5.88 0.77 -0.15
C LEU A 48 -4.37 0.89 0.15
N PRO A 49 -3.62 -0.23 0.26
CA PRO A 49 -2.18 -0.20 0.50
C PRO A 49 -1.42 0.69 -0.49
N GLU A 50 -1.85 0.70 -1.75
CA GLU A 50 -1.28 1.51 -2.83
C GLU A 50 -1.49 3.01 -2.59
N SER A 51 -2.65 3.42 -2.05
CA SER A 51 -2.93 4.81 -1.70
C SER A 51 -2.03 5.29 -0.57
N VAL A 52 -1.83 4.45 0.46
CA VAL A 52 -0.93 4.79 1.58
C VAL A 52 0.52 4.87 1.09
N ALA A 53 0.94 3.96 0.20
CA ALA A 53 2.28 4.00 -0.39
C ALA A 53 2.51 5.26 -1.23
N LEU A 54 1.56 5.63 -2.10
CA LEU A 54 1.65 6.87 -2.87
C LEU A 54 1.70 8.10 -1.97
N MET A 55 0.90 8.11 -0.90
CA MET A 55 0.90 9.23 0.05
C MET A 55 2.23 9.32 0.80
N GLU A 56 2.86 8.19 1.13
CA GLU A 56 4.22 8.17 1.71
C GLU A 56 5.24 8.77 0.74
N ASP A 57 5.18 8.41 -0.55
CA ASP A 57 6.06 8.96 -1.59
C ASP A 57 5.91 10.49 -1.71
N ILE A 58 4.66 10.99 -1.76
CA ILE A 58 4.36 12.44 -1.84
C ILE A 58 4.89 13.20 -0.62
N VAL A 59 4.65 12.67 0.59
CA VAL A 59 5.09 13.33 1.84
C VAL A 59 6.61 13.36 1.94
N VAL A 60 7.29 12.27 1.58
CA VAL A 60 8.75 12.20 1.59
C VAL A 60 9.34 13.17 0.57
N GLU A 61 8.80 13.22 -0.64
CA GLU A 61 9.21 14.18 -1.68
C GLU A 61 9.04 15.61 -1.18
N TYR A 62 7.86 15.97 -0.67
CA TYR A 62 7.56 17.31 -0.18
C TYR A 62 8.52 17.76 0.94
N ILE A 63 8.76 16.91 1.94
CA ILE A 63 9.69 17.24 3.04
C ILE A 63 11.12 17.36 2.51
N THR A 64 11.52 16.48 1.59
CA THR A 64 12.85 16.52 0.98
C THR A 64 13.06 17.84 0.24
N ASP A 65 12.10 18.26 -0.57
CA ASP A 65 12.14 19.53 -1.29
C ASP A 65 12.18 20.72 -0.34
N LEU A 66 11.38 20.69 0.72
CA LEU A 66 11.36 21.74 1.75
C LEU A 66 12.68 21.86 2.51
N VAL A 67 13.44 20.78 2.69
CA VAL A 67 14.65 20.79 3.51
C VAL A 67 15.91 21.01 2.65
N ILE A 68 15.89 20.57 1.40
CA ILE A 68 17.06 20.63 0.49
C ILE A 68 17.04 21.87 -0.41
N SER A 69 15.88 22.49 -0.64
CA SER A 69 15.76 23.65 -1.55
C SER A 69 15.94 25.03 -0.90
N PHE A 70 16.52 25.11 0.31
CA PHE A 70 16.99 26.35 0.94
C PHE A 70 18.51 26.39 1.00
#